data_AF-A0A9N9QE32-F1
#
_entry.id   AF-A0A9N9QE32-F1
#
_cell.length_a   1.000
_cell.length_b   1.000
_cell.length_c   1.000
_cell.angle_alpha   90.00
_cell.angle_beta   90.00
_cell.angle_gamma   90.00
#
_symmetry.space_group_name_H-M   'P 1'
#
loop_
_entity.id
_entity.type
_entity.pdbx_description
1 polymer ?
#
loop_
_entity_poly.entity_id
_entity_poly.type
_entity_poly.pdbx_seq_one_letter_code
_entity_poly.pdbx_strand_id
1 'polypeptide(L)' 'MSQGNRELGDLYAQLQNDLNSDKRYWVRNDAKLRAVVTAKSYDEFRDYVDAAHLKSLSKEDYKKKANTSWNKSAT' A
#
# COMPACT_ATOMS: atom_id res chain seq x y z
N MET A 1 -12.22 -5.49 -36.78
CA MET A 1 -11.21 -4.58 -36.17
C MET A 1 -11.47 -4.25 -34.69
N SER A 2 -12.69 -4.36 -34.13
CA SER A 2 -12.97 -3.89 -32.75
C SER A 2 -12.68 -4.91 -31.62
N GLN A 3 -12.73 -6.21 -31.89
CA GLN A 3 -12.62 -7.25 -30.84
C GLN A 3 -11.18 -7.43 -30.34
N GLY A 4 -10.21 -7.52 -31.24
CA GLY A 4 -8.80 -7.73 -30.89
C GLY A 4 -8.19 -6.58 -30.05
N ASN A 5 -8.64 -5.34 -30.24
CA ASN A 5 -8.18 -4.22 -29.39
C ASN A 5 -8.73 -4.28 -27.97
N ARG A 6 -9.93 -4.86 -27.77
CA ARG A 6 -10.47 -5.07 -26.42
C ARG A 6 -9.73 -6.20 -25.70
N GLU A 7 -9.53 -7.33 -26.38
CA GLU A 7 -8.79 -8.46 -25.83
C GLU A 7 -7.35 -8.07 -25.44
N LEU A 8 -6.68 -7.24 -26.26
CA LEU A 8 -5.36 -6.69 -25.92
C LEU A 8 -5.39 -5.78 -24.67
N GLY A 9 -6.44 -4.97 -24.53
CA GLY A 9 -6.63 -4.10 -23.36
C GLY A 9 -6.88 -4.90 -22.08
N ASP A 10 -7.73 -5.92 -22.15
CA ASP A 10 -8.05 -6.80 -21.03
C ASP A 10 -6.82 -7.60 -20.60
N LEU A 11 -6.06 -8.14 -21.56
CA LEU A 11 -4.81 -8.86 -21.29
C LEU A 11 -3.77 -7.94 -20.62
N TYR A 12 -3.64 -6.70 -21.08
CA TYR A 12 -2.74 -5.73 -20.47
C TYR A 12 -3.12 -5.42 -19.02
N ALA A 13 -4.42 -5.22 -18.76
CA ALA A 13 -4.92 -4.99 -17.40
C ALA A 13 -4.67 -6.19 -16.48
N GLN A 14 -4.86 -7.41 -16.99
CA GLN A 14 -4.58 -8.65 -16.25
C GLN A 14 -3.09 -8.75 -15.90
N LEU A 15 -2.20 -8.57 -16.88
CA LEU A 15 -0.74 -8.59 -16.66
C LEU A 15 -0.31 -7.55 -15.63
N GLN A 16 -0.88 -6.35 -15.70
CA GLN A 16 -0.56 -5.28 -14.77
C GLN A 16 -1.05 -5.62 -13.34
N ASN A 17 -2.20 -6.26 -13.21
CA ASN A 17 -2.69 -6.73 -11.92
C ASN A 17 -1.80 -7.85 -11.35
N ASP A 18 -1.39 -8.80 -12.18
CA ASP A 18 -0.53 -9.91 -11.78
C ASP A 18 0.83 -9.39 -11.28
N LEU A 19 1.45 -8.47 -12.01
CA LEU A 19 2.69 -7.81 -11.59
C LEU A 19 2.54 -7.06 -10.26
N ASN A 20 1.41 -6.38 -10.06
CA ASN A 20 1.15 -5.68 -8.80
C ASN A 20 0.88 -6.65 -7.63
N SER A 21 0.24 -7.79 -7.90
CA SER A 21 0.04 -8.85 -6.91
C SER A 21 1.37 -9.45 -6.48
N ASP A 22 2.27 -9.71 -7.43
CA ASP A 22 3.58 -10.29 -7.17
C ASP A 22 4.46 -9.32 -6.36
N LYS A 23 4.47 -8.03 -6.73
CA LYS A 23 5.14 -6.99 -5.92
C LYS A 23 4.64 -6.96 -4.46
N ARG A 24 3.32 -7.04 -4.26
CA ARG A 24 2.73 -7.07 -2.91
C ARG A 24 3.10 -8.34 -2.15
N TYR A 25 3.17 -9.48 -2.84
CA TYR A 25 3.62 -10.75 -2.26
C TYR A 25 5.05 -10.63 -1.74
N TRP A 26 5.98 -10.12 -2.54
CA TRP A 26 7.38 -9.96 -2.14
C TRP A 26 7.56 -9.05 -0.94
N VAL A 27 6.87 -7.90 -0.91
CA VAL A 27 6.91 -6.97 0.23
C VAL A 27 6.39 -7.62 1.51
N ARG A 28 5.27 -8.35 1.44
CA ARG A 28 4.74 -9.07 2.61
C ARG A 28 5.65 -10.21 3.04
N ASN A 29 6.28 -10.92 2.12
CA ASN A 29 7.17 -12.02 2.46
C ASN A 29 8.44 -11.53 3.17
N ASP A 30 9.03 -10.43 2.69
CA ASP A 30 10.13 -9.76 3.40
C ASP A 30 9.71 -9.34 4.82
N ALA A 31 8.53 -8.76 4.98
CA ALA A 31 8.00 -8.43 6.30
C ALA A 31 7.76 -9.66 7.19
N LYS A 32 7.27 -10.78 6.64
CA LYS A 32 7.13 -12.05 7.38
C LYS A 32 8.48 -12.56 7.88
N LEU A 33 9.52 -12.52 7.04
CA LEU A 33 10.87 -12.96 7.40
C LEU A 33 11.44 -12.10 8.53
N ARG A 34 11.24 -10.77 8.47
CA ARG A 34 11.62 -9.86 9.56
C ARG A 34 10.82 -10.12 10.83
N ALA A 35 9.51 -10.23 10.71
CA ALA A 35 8.61 -10.40 11.85
C ALA A 35 8.83 -11.75 12.56
N VAL A 36 9.19 -12.81 11.85
CA VAL A 36 9.55 -14.11 12.44
C VAL A 36 10.70 -14.00 13.44
N VAL A 37 11.67 -13.11 13.19
CA VAL A 37 12.85 -12.95 14.06
C VAL A 37 12.66 -11.85 15.11
N THR A 38 11.78 -10.86 14.87
CA THR A 38 11.61 -9.72 15.79
C THR A 38 10.38 -9.80 16.69
N ALA A 39 9.27 -10.38 16.22
CA ALA A 39 8.01 -10.34 16.94
C ALA A 39 7.99 -11.28 18.15
N LYS A 40 7.41 -10.82 19.25
CA LYS A 40 7.27 -11.57 20.50
C LYS A 40 5.90 -12.22 20.65
N SER A 41 4.91 -11.76 19.87
CA SER A 41 3.56 -12.31 19.83
C SER A 41 3.05 -12.40 18.40
N TYR A 42 2.00 -13.19 18.20
CA TYR A 42 1.33 -13.31 16.90
C TYR A 42 0.69 -11.98 16.46
N ASP A 43 0.13 -11.22 17.39
CA ASP A 43 -0.49 -9.92 17.07
C ASP A 43 0.56 -8.94 16.53
N GLU A 44 1.74 -8.89 17.16
CA GLU A 44 2.85 -8.06 16.69
C GLU A 44 3.36 -8.53 15.31
N PHE A 45 3.44 -9.85 15.09
CA PHE A 45 3.77 -10.41 13.79
C PHE A 45 2.75 -9.99 12.72
N ARG A 46 1.46 -10.07 13.04
CA ARG A 46 0.37 -9.69 12.15
C ARG A 46 0.47 -8.22 11.78
N ASP A 47 0.68 -7.35 12.75
CA ASP A 47 0.80 -5.91 12.54
C ASP A 47 1.97 -5.57 11.61
N TYR A 48 3.13 -6.22 11.77
CA TYR A 48 4.26 -6.02 10.85
C TYR A 48 3.94 -6.40 9.41
N VAL A 49 3.30 -7.55 9.20
CA VAL A 49 2.96 -8.05 7.85
C VAL A 49 1.86 -7.21 7.21
N ASP A 50 0.85 -6.81 7.99
CA ASP A 50 -0.25 -5.98 7.53
C ASP A 50 0.23 -4.56 7.23
N ALA A 51 1.14 -3.98 8.03
CA ALA A 51 1.69 -2.65 7.79
C ALA A 51 2.75 -2.58 6.67
N ALA A 52 3.27 -3.71 6.19
CA ALA A 52 4.39 -3.76 5.25
C ALA A 52 4.16 -3.02 3.92
N HIS A 53 2.90 -2.92 3.48
CA HIS A 53 2.53 -2.26 2.23
C HIS A 53 2.35 -0.74 2.36
N LEU A 54 2.44 -0.20 3.58
CA LEU A 54 2.31 1.23 3.84
C LEU A 54 3.57 1.96 3.37
N LYS A 55 3.39 3.00 2.55
CA LYS A 55 4.47 3.90 2.14
C LYS A 55 4.72 4.92 3.25
N SER A 56 5.99 5.24 3.48
CA SER A 56 6.35 6.40 4.32
C SER A 56 5.73 7.68 3.77
N LEU A 57 5.27 8.56 4.67
CA LEU A 57 4.67 9.83 4.30
C LEU A 57 5.70 10.74 3.62
N SER A 58 5.35 11.26 2.44
CA SER A 58 6.13 12.26 1.71
C SER A 58 5.90 13.65 2.28
N LYS A 59 6.87 14.56 2.09
CA LYS A 59 6.72 16.01 2.37
C LYS A 59 5.47 16.61 1.71
N GLU A 60 5.03 16.05 0.58
CA GLU A 60 3.82 16.47 -0.14
C GLU A 60 2.53 16.09 0.60
N ASP A 61 2.53 14.99 1.36
CA ASP A 61 1.36 14.56 2.14
C ASP A 61 1.07 15.55 3.29
N TYR A 62 2.11 16.21 3.82
CA TYR A 62 1.97 17.24 4.86
C TYR A 62 1.37 18.55 4.34
N LYS A 63 1.52 18.88 3.04
CA LYS A 63 1.06 20.16 2.48
C LYS A 63 -0.46 20.31 2.45
N LYS A 64 -1.21 19.19 2.48
CA LYS A 64 -2.68 19.21 2.37
C LYS A 64 -3.41 19.45 3.71
N LYS A 65 -2.70 19.43 4.86
CA LYS A 65 -3.30 19.63 6.19
C LYS A 65 -2.75 20.86 6.88
N ALA A 66 -3.14 22.04 6.43
CA ALA A 66 -3.04 23.26 7.23
C ALA A 66 -3.99 24.34 6.70
N ASN A 67 -5.29 24.18 6.93
CA ASN A 67 -6.21 25.32 6.93
C ASN A 67 -7.29 25.18 8.01
N THR A 68 -6.95 24.50 9.10
CA THR A 68 -7.83 24.34 10.24
C THR A 68 -7.08 24.85 11.46
N SER A 69 -7.35 26.12 11.79
CA SER A 69 -7.07 26.65 13.12
C SER A 69 -7.69 25.71 14.14
N TRP A 70 -6.87 25.26 15.10
CA TRP A 70 -7.31 24.45 16.25
C TRP A 70 -8.40 25.17 17.06
N ASN A 71 -8.46 26.50 16.97
CA ASN A 71 -9.44 27.34 17.63
C ASN A 71 -10.45 27.88 16.61
N LYS A 72 -11.62 27.24 16.48
CA LYS A 72 -12.74 27.74 15.65
C LYS A 72 -13.74 28.61 16.42
N SER A 73 -13.56 28.79 17.74
CA SER A 73 -14.52 29.45 18.63
C SER A 73 -13.88 30.60 19.41
N ALA A 74 -13.21 31.51 18.70
CA ALA A 74 -12.95 32.85 19.21
C ALA A 74 -13.64 33.81 18.24
N THR A 75 -14.91 34.09 18.52
CA THR A 75 -15.71 35.18 17.93
C THR A 75 -16.18 36.04 19.08
#